data_AF-A0A662K2K1-F1
#
_entry.id   AF-A0A662K2K1-F1
#
_cell.length_a   1.000
_cell.length_b   1.000
_cell.length_c   1.000
_cell.angle_alpha   90.00
_cell.angle_beta   90.00
_cell.angle_gamma   90.00
#
_symmetry.space_group_name_H-M   'P 1'
#
loop_
_entity.id
_entity.type
_entity.pdbx_description
1 polymer ?
#
loop_
_entity_poly.entity_id
_entity_poly.type
_entity_poly.pdbx_seq_one_letter_code
_entity_poly.pdbx_strand_id
1 'polypeptide(L)'
;MSEEGLIAKAWKIQKRIEDRVNSIGKGKYGRVLQMARKPEPDDYARTAKITGLGILLIGGLGFAIYILATVVAPWIAKNIGL
;
A
#
# COMPACT_ATOMS: atom_id res chain seq x y z
N MET A 1 -25.82 -33.81 22.28
CA MET A 1 -24.98 -33.62 21.07
C MET A 1 -23.73 -34.46 21.29
N SER A 2 -23.54 -35.53 20.53
CA SER A 2 -22.42 -36.47 20.77
C SER A 2 -21.08 -35.84 20.37
N GLU A 3 -20.05 -36.15 21.16
CA GLU A 3 -18.67 -35.67 21.00
C GLU A 3 -18.09 -36.00 19.61
N GLU A 4 -18.47 -37.16 19.08
CA GLU A 4 -18.08 -37.61 17.72
C GLU A 4 -18.62 -36.70 16.61
N GLY A 5 -19.82 -36.12 16.79
CA GLY A 5 -20.43 -35.22 15.81
C GLY A 5 -19.73 -33.86 15.70
N LEU A 6 -19.13 -33.39 16.80
CA LEU A 6 -18.34 -32.15 16.83
C LEU A 6 -17.00 -32.33 16.12
N ILE A 7 -16.32 -33.45 16.40
CA ILE A 7 -15.03 -33.79 15.77
C ILE A 7 -15.20 -33.97 14.26
N ALA A 8 -16.27 -34.67 13.81
CA ALA A 8 -16.56 -34.84 12.40
C ALA A 8 -16.83 -33.50 11.68
N LYS A 9 -17.50 -32.56 12.36
CA LYS A 9 -17.80 -31.22 11.81
C LYS A 9 -16.53 -30.36 11.72
N ALA A 10 -15.65 -30.46 12.72
CA ALA A 10 -14.34 -29.80 12.71
C ALA A 10 -13.45 -30.33 11.56
N TRP A 11 -13.39 -31.65 11.36
CA TRP A 11 -12.67 -32.28 10.25
C TRP A 11 -13.17 -31.79 8.89
N LYS A 12 -14.50 -31.69 8.72
CA LYS A 12 -15.12 -31.22 7.46
C LYS A 12 -14.81 -29.74 7.17
N ILE A 13 -14.65 -28.93 8.21
CA ILE A 13 -14.30 -27.51 8.09
C ILE A 13 -12.81 -27.36 7.72
N GLN A 14 -11.91 -28.11 8.37
CA GLN A 14 -10.49 -28.11 8.02
C GLN A 14 -10.29 -28.47 6.56
N LYS A 15 -10.92 -29.55 6.08
CA LYS A 15 -10.76 -30.02 4.71
C LYS A 15 -11.18 -28.98 3.66
N ARG A 16 -12.30 -28.27 3.89
CA ARG A 16 -12.75 -27.19 2.99
C ARG A 16 -11.80 -25.99 2.95
N ILE A 17 -11.18 -25.67 4.08
CA ILE A 17 -10.21 -24.58 4.17
C ILE A 17 -8.93 -24.99 3.44
N GLU A 18 -8.45 -26.21 3.68
CA GLU A 18 -7.25 -26.75 3.04
C GLU A 18 -7.38 -26.83 1.52
N ASP A 19 -8.54 -27.27 1.01
CA ASP A 19 -8.82 -27.32 -0.44
C ASP A 19 -8.88 -25.93 -1.09
N ARG A 20 -9.43 -24.93 -0.38
CA ARG A 20 -9.47 -23.53 -0.85
C ARG A 20 -8.09 -22.88 -0.82
N VAL A 21 -7.31 -23.10 0.23
CA VAL A 21 -5.94 -22.58 0.34
C VAL A 21 -5.06 -23.19 -0.75
N ASN A 22 -5.20 -24.49 -1.01
CA ASN A 22 -4.45 -25.18 -2.06
C ASN A 22 -4.78 -24.73 -3.49
N SER A 23 -5.91 -24.05 -3.72
CA SER A 23 -6.31 -23.52 -5.02
C SER A 23 -6.00 -22.03 -5.19
N ILE A 24 -5.84 -21.28 -4.08
CA ILE A 24 -5.38 -19.89 -4.08
C ILE A 24 -3.94 -19.85 -4.58
N GLY A 25 -3.74 -19.27 -5.77
CA GLY A 25 -2.43 -19.12 -6.40
C GLY A 25 -2.12 -20.08 -7.55
N LYS A 26 -2.94 -21.12 -7.80
CA LYS A 26 -2.73 -22.06 -8.93
C LYS A 26 -3.42 -21.64 -10.24
N GLY A 27 -4.28 -20.61 -10.21
CA GLY A 27 -4.92 -20.05 -11.41
C GLY A 27 -3.96 -19.29 -12.33
N LYS A 28 -4.44 -18.86 -13.51
CA LYS A 28 -3.65 -18.13 -14.54
C LYS A 28 -2.81 -16.98 -13.95
N TYR A 29 -3.43 -16.13 -13.13
CA TYR A 29 -2.76 -14.97 -12.51
C TYR A 29 -1.84 -15.34 -11.35
N GLY A 30 -2.14 -16.40 -10.61
CA GLY A 30 -1.28 -16.87 -9.52
C GLY A 30 0.06 -17.41 -10.05
N ARG A 31 0.04 -18.07 -11.22
CA ARG A 31 1.26 -18.48 -11.93
C ARG A 31 2.10 -17.27 -12.41
N VAL A 32 1.45 -16.21 -12.86
CA VAL A 32 2.14 -14.97 -13.28
C VAL A 32 2.82 -14.29 -12.08
N LEU A 33 2.13 -14.18 -10.94
CA LEU A 33 2.73 -13.60 -9.72
C LEU A 33 3.89 -14.46 -9.20
N GLN A 34 3.81 -15.78 -9.32
CA GLN A 34 4.92 -16.68 -8.98
C GLN A 34 6.12 -16.57 -9.94
N MET A 35 5.90 -16.19 -11.19
CA MET A 35 6.97 -15.92 -12.17
C MET A 35 7.58 -14.52 -12.03
N ALA A 36 6.94 -13.61 -11.31
CA ALA A 36 7.49 -12.27 -11.09
C ALA A 36 8.76 -12.35 -10.22
N ARG A 37 9.84 -11.71 -10.66
CA ARG A 37 11.07 -11.61 -9.87
C ARG A 37 10.82 -10.72 -8.66
N LYS A 38 10.99 -11.27 -7.46
CA LYS A 38 10.99 -10.47 -6.23
C LYS A 38 12.15 -9.46 -6.32
N PRO A 39 11.93 -8.15 -6.11
CA PRO A 39 13.01 -7.17 -6.16
C PRO A 39 14.01 -7.43 -5.04
N GLU A 40 15.28 -7.16 -5.34
CA GLU A 40 16.32 -7.18 -4.33
C GLU A 40 16.14 -5.97 -3.38
N PRO A 41 16.51 -6.07 -2.09
CA PRO A 41 16.37 -4.94 -1.17
C PRO A 41 17.07 -3.66 -1.63
N ASP A 42 18.22 -3.75 -2.32
CA ASP A 42 18.91 -2.57 -2.87
C ASP A 42 18.12 -1.91 -4.00
N ASP A 43 17.60 -2.71 -4.95
CA ASP A 43 16.79 -2.22 -6.07
C ASP A 43 15.54 -1.47 -5.57
N TYR A 44 14.89 -2.04 -4.55
CA TYR A 44 13.72 -1.43 -3.91
C TYR A 44 14.11 -0.13 -3.22
N ALA A 45 15.17 -0.13 -2.41
CA ALA A 45 15.62 1.04 -1.66
C ALA A 45 16.04 2.18 -2.59
N ARG A 46 16.74 1.88 -3.69
CA ARG A 46 17.14 2.86 -4.70
C ARG A 46 15.93 3.53 -5.34
N THR A 47 14.95 2.72 -5.77
CA THR A 47 13.72 3.23 -6.38
C THR A 47 12.91 4.06 -5.39
N ALA A 48 12.73 3.57 -4.16
CA ALA A 48 12.01 4.26 -3.11
C ALA A 48 12.63 5.62 -2.76
N LYS A 49 13.97 5.71 -2.72
CA LYS A 49 14.68 6.97 -2.47
C LYS A 49 14.43 8.00 -3.57
N ILE A 50 14.51 7.60 -4.84
CA ILE A 50 14.30 8.50 -5.98
C ILE A 50 12.84 9.01 -5.98
N THR A 51 11.87 8.10 -5.84
CA THR A 51 10.45 8.47 -5.78
C THR A 51 10.15 9.35 -4.57
N GLY A 52 10.68 9.02 -3.40
CA GLY A 52 10.52 9.82 -2.19
C GLY A 52 11.07 11.24 -2.34
N LEU A 53 12.25 11.37 -2.96
CA LEU A 53 12.85 12.67 -3.26
C LEU A 53 12.00 13.47 -4.26
N GLY A 54 11.44 12.82 -5.28
CA GLY A 54 10.51 13.46 -6.22
C GLY A 54 9.23 13.98 -5.55
N ILE A 55 8.63 13.17 -4.67
CA ILE A 55 7.45 13.58 -3.89
C ILE A 55 7.77 14.78 -2.99
N LEU A 56 8.93 14.77 -2.31
CA LEU A 56 9.34 15.89 -1.46
C LEU A 56 9.59 17.16 -2.25
N LEU A 57 10.23 17.08 -3.42
CA LEU A 57 10.50 18.25 -4.26
C LEU A 57 9.21 18.85 -4.83
N ILE A 58 8.35 18.04 -5.43
CA ILE A 58 7.10 18.52 -6.05
C ILE A 58 6.13 18.98 -4.96
N GLY A 59 5.98 18.20 -3.89
CA GLY A 59 5.13 18.53 -2.75
C GLY A 59 5.63 19.79 -2.04
N GLY A 60 6.94 19.91 -1.81
CA GLY A 60 7.57 21.08 -1.21
C GLY A 60 7.40 22.34 -2.06
N LEU A 61 7.57 22.24 -3.39
CA LEU A 61 7.36 23.36 -4.30
C LEU A 61 5.90 23.81 -4.31
N GLY A 62 4.96 22.88 -4.44
CA GLY A 62 3.52 23.19 -4.38
C GLY A 62 3.12 23.79 -3.04
N PHE A 63 3.66 23.26 -1.94
CA PHE A 63 3.44 23.77 -0.60
C PHE A 63 4.03 25.17 -0.39
N ALA A 64 5.21 25.46 -0.95
CA ALA A 64 5.81 26.78 -0.91
C ALA A 64 4.93 27.82 -1.63
N ILE A 65 4.45 27.49 -2.82
CA ILE A 65 3.51 28.34 -3.57
C ILE A 65 2.23 28.59 -2.76
N TYR A 66 1.68 27.54 -2.14
CA TYR A 66 0.51 27.64 -1.29
C TYR A 66 0.72 28.60 -0.10
N ILE A 67 1.84 28.49 0.62
CA ILE A 67 2.16 29.40 1.73
C ILE A 67 2.29 30.85 1.25
N LEU A 68 2.96 31.06 0.10
CA LEU A 68 3.11 32.39 -0.46
C LEU A 68 1.74 33.02 -0.77
N ALA A 69 0.82 32.26 -1.36
CA ALA A 69 -0.51 32.74 -1.70
C ALA A 69 -1.42 32.95 -0.48
N THR A 70 -1.33 32.09 0.54
CA THR A 70 -2.31 32.04 1.63
C THR A 70 -1.87 32.74 2.90
N VAL A 71 -0.57 32.80 3.17
CA VAL A 71 -0.03 33.40 4.40
C VAL A 71 0.67 34.71 4.05
N VAL A 72 1.53 34.71 3.03
CA VAL A 72 2.35 35.88 2.70
C VAL A 72 1.54 36.96 2.01
N ALA A 73 0.69 36.63 1.03
CA ALA A 73 -0.15 37.64 0.36
C ALA A 73 -1.08 38.42 1.31
N PRO A 74 -1.86 37.80 2.22
CA PRO A 74 -2.68 38.58 3.15
C PRO A 74 -1.86 39.28 4.24
N TRP A 75 -0.72 38.73 4.66
CA TRP A 75 0.18 39.42 5.59
C TRP A 75 0.76 40.70 4.97
N ILE A 76 1.15 40.64 3.70
CA ILE A 76 1.60 41.80 2.93
C ILE A 76 0.46 42.81 2.81
N ALA A 77 -0.72 42.39 2.36
CA ALA A 77 -1.91 43.26 2.21
C ALA A 77 -2.23 44.02 3.50
N LYS A 78 -2.21 43.31 4.64
CA LYS A 78 -2.46 43.89 5.96
C LYS A 78 -1.40 44.91 6.38
N ASN A 79 -0.12 44.68 6.05
CA ASN A 79 0.96 45.59 6.41
C ASN A 79 1.04 46.84 5.52
N ILE A 80 0.58 46.75 4.27
CA ILE A 80 0.52 47.90 3.34
C ILE A 80 -0.80 48.69 3.44
N GLY A 81 -1.71 48.31 4.35
CA GLY A 81 -2.90 49.10 4.68
C GLY A 81 -4.03 49.03 3.65
N LEU A 82 -4.12 47.93 2.89
CA LEU A 82 -5.29 47.57 2.07
C LEU A 82 -6.25 46.67 2.85
#